data_AF-A0A1U9LBY1-F1
#
_entry.id   AF-A0A1U9LBY1-F1
#
_cell.length_a   1.000
_cell.length_b   1.000
_cell.length_c   1.000
_cell.angle_alpha   90.00
_cell.angle_beta   90.00
_cell.angle_gamma   90.00
#
_symmetry.space_group_name_H-M   'P 1'
#
loop_
_entity.id
_entity.type
_entity.pdbx_description
1 polymer ?
#
loop_
_entity_poly.entity_id
_entity_poly.type
_entity_poly.pdbx_seq_one_letter_code
_entity_poly.pdbx_strand_id
1 'polypeptide(L)'
;MDKTNTASIVWADTAYRSKADEYFMDTGGVSKVHKKKPNLKPMPRHIQKSNAGKSVIRSRVEHVFADQKLQTGLFIRTVGITQATMRIRLANIVYNMRRFLFLGRIRNHPATINQRLFDPPSDRKYVRKT
;
A
#
# COMPACT_ATOMS: atom_id res chain seq x y z
N MET A 1 20.41 -11.80 3.70
CA MET A 1 20.30 -10.52 2.96
C MET A 1 21.68 -10.09 2.53
N ASP A 2 21.79 -9.41 1.39
CA ASP A 2 23.06 -9.01 0.79
C ASP A 2 23.85 -8.05 1.72
N LYS A 3 25.12 -8.37 2.00
CA LYS A 3 26.01 -7.56 2.85
C LYS A 3 26.37 -6.22 2.21
N THR A 4 26.12 -6.07 0.91
CA THR A 4 26.35 -4.82 0.16
C THR A 4 25.21 -3.80 0.34
N ASN A 5 24.12 -4.17 1.00
CA ASN A 5 23.01 -3.25 1.24
C ASN A 5 23.37 -2.27 2.38
N THR A 6 23.84 -1.08 2.00
CA THR A 6 24.23 0.03 2.88
C THR A 6 23.07 0.65 3.68
N ALA A 7 21.82 0.24 3.42
CA ALA A 7 20.68 0.71 4.21
C ALA A 7 20.70 0.05 5.59
N SER A 8 21.26 0.75 6.58
CA SER A 8 21.26 0.34 7.99
C SER A 8 19.85 0.28 8.60
N ILE A 9 18.85 0.87 7.94
CA ILE A 9 17.47 0.95 8.43
C ILE A 9 16.61 -0.17 7.86
N VAL A 10 16.15 -1.06 8.73
CA VAL A 10 15.29 -2.21 8.35
C VAL A 10 13.84 -1.94 8.75
N TRP A 11 12.94 -1.93 7.76
CA TRP A 11 11.50 -1.80 7.95
C TRP A 11 10.82 -3.16 7.86
N ALA A 12 10.04 -3.55 8.86
CA ALA A 12 9.22 -4.75 8.79
C ALA A 12 7.98 -4.64 9.70
N ASP A 13 6.94 -5.41 9.40
CA ASP A 13 5.80 -5.54 10.29
C ASP A 13 6.13 -6.48 11.47
N THR A 14 5.34 -6.42 12.54
CA THR A 14 5.55 -7.26 13.74
C THR A 14 5.56 -8.75 13.40
N ALA A 15 4.81 -9.18 12.37
CA ALA A 15 4.77 -10.58 11.93
C ALA A 15 6.09 -11.10 11.34
N TYR A 16 7.01 -10.21 10.93
CA TYR A 16 8.31 -10.56 10.34
C TYR A 16 9.44 -10.63 11.37
N ARG A 17 9.13 -10.69 12.67
CA ARG A 17 10.14 -10.96 13.71
C ARG A 17 10.45 -12.47 13.76
N SER A 18 11.32 -12.92 12.87
CA SER A 18 11.93 -14.25 12.98
C SER A 18 13.21 -14.18 13.82
N LYS A 19 13.62 -15.31 14.45
CA LYS A 19 14.88 -15.38 15.21
C LYS A 19 16.10 -15.00 14.36
N ALA A 20 16.08 -15.28 13.06
CA ALA A 20 17.16 -14.96 12.14
C ALA A 20 17.24 -13.46 11.85
N ASP A 21 16.10 -12.76 11.76
CA ASP A 21 16.06 -11.32 11.55
C ASP A 21 16.46 -10.53 12.81
N GLU A 22 16.13 -11.06 13.98
CA GLU A 22 16.53 -10.46 15.27
C GLU A 22 18.04 -10.52 15.49
N TYR A 23 18.73 -11.60 15.07
CA TYR A 23 20.20 -11.70 15.16
C TYR A 23 20.90 -10.62 14.31
N PHE A 24 20.38 -10.33 13.11
CA PHE A 24 20.94 -9.27 12.27
C PHE A 24 20.67 -7.86 12.83
N MET A 25 19.51 -7.66 13.48
CA MET A 25 19.22 -6.41 14.17
C MET A 25 20.15 -6.15 15.36
N ASP A 26 20.60 -7.21 16.01
CA ASP A 26 21.57 -7.14 17.12
C ASP A 26 22.98 -6.73 16.63
N THR A 27 23.33 -7.08 15.38
CA THR A 27 24.63 -6.77 14.78
C THR A 27 24.79 -5.37 14.18
N GLY A 28 23.84 -4.44 14.39
CA GLY A 28 24.02 -3.02 14.05
C GLY A 28 22.99 -2.37 13.11
N GLY A 29 21.86 -3.03 12.84
CA GLY A 29 20.76 -2.45 12.06
C GLY A 29 19.80 -1.61 12.91
N VAL A 30 19.43 -0.41 12.44
CA VAL A 30 18.38 0.40 13.07
C VAL A 30 17.01 -0.18 12.73
N SER A 31 16.43 -0.93 13.67
CA SER A 31 15.12 -1.55 13.46
C SER A 31 13.97 -0.54 13.48
N LYS A 32 13.23 -0.46 12.37
CA LYS A 32 11.95 0.26 12.25
C LYS A 32 10.76 -0.70 12.28
N VAL A 33 10.90 -1.79 13.02
CA VAL A 33 9.84 -2.81 13.13
C VAL A 33 8.72 -2.34 14.04
N HIS A 34 7.48 -2.62 13.66
CA HIS A 34 6.32 -2.33 14.49
C HIS A 34 6.36 -3.08 15.82
N LYS A 35 6.04 -2.38 16.91
CA LYS A 35 5.90 -3.00 18.24
C LYS A 35 4.48 -3.50 18.42
N LYS A 36 4.34 -4.77 18.85
CA LYS A 36 3.05 -5.40 19.17
C LYS A 36 2.37 -4.65 20.33
N LYS A 37 1.05 -4.57 20.30
CA LYS A 37 0.26 -4.14 21.46
C LYS A 37 0.46 -5.15 22.61
N PRO A 38 0.69 -4.68 23.85
CA PRO A 38 0.74 -5.58 25.00
C PRO A 38 -0.64 -6.22 25.26
N ASN A 39 -0.64 -7.49 25.65
CA ASN A 39 -1.87 -8.22 25.96
C ASN A 39 -2.62 -7.54 27.11
N LEU A 40 -3.93 -7.34 26.95
CA LEU A 40 -4.85 -6.78 27.96
C LEU A 40 -4.49 -5.37 28.45
N LYS A 41 -3.54 -4.66 27.82
CA LYS A 41 -3.12 -3.31 28.22
C LYS A 41 -3.26 -2.31 27.06
N PRO A 42 -3.54 -1.03 27.35
CA PRO A 42 -3.49 0.02 26.34
C PRO A 42 -2.06 0.18 25.81
N MET A 43 -1.93 0.62 24.56
CA MET A 43 -0.62 0.86 23.97
C MET A 43 0.01 2.11 24.60
N PRO A 44 1.25 2.04 25.11
CA PRO A 44 1.94 3.23 25.62
C PRO A 44 2.05 4.32 24.55
N ARG A 45 1.79 5.58 24.93
CA ARG A 45 1.75 6.73 23.99
C ARG A 45 3.02 6.86 23.14
N HIS A 46 4.20 6.61 23.74
CA HIS A 46 5.48 6.67 23.01
C HIS A 46 5.60 5.60 21.93
N ILE A 47 5.10 4.37 22.19
CA ILE A 47 5.05 3.28 21.21
C ILE A 47 4.05 3.60 20.11
N GLN A 48 2.89 4.13 20.49
CA GLN A 48 1.86 4.53 19.53
C GLN A 48 2.38 5.60 18.56
N LYS A 49 3.06 6.64 19.05
CA LYS A 49 3.67 7.69 18.20
C LYS A 49 4.75 7.11 17.28
N SER A 50 5.59 6.21 17.79
CA SER A 50 6.60 5.51 16.97
C SER A 50 5.95 4.66 15.87
N ASN A 51 4.93 3.87 16.21
CA ASN A 51 4.19 3.05 15.26
C ASN A 51 3.41 3.90 14.26
N ALA A 52 2.86 5.06 14.65
CA ALA A 52 2.20 5.99 13.75
C ALA A 52 3.17 6.54 12.69
N GLY A 53 4.37 6.97 13.11
CA GLY A 53 5.41 7.38 12.17
C GLY A 53 5.82 6.27 11.20
N LYS A 54 5.87 5.02 11.67
CA LYS A 54 6.15 3.86 10.81
C LYS A 54 4.99 3.52 9.87
N SER A 55 3.77 3.73 10.32
CA SER A 55 2.54 3.48 9.54
C SER A 55 2.41 4.42 8.34
N VAL A 56 3.01 5.62 8.37
CA VAL A 56 3.05 6.55 7.21
C VAL A 56 3.76 5.93 6.01
N ILE A 57 4.83 5.17 6.24
CA ILE A 57 5.55 4.47 5.17
C ILE A 57 4.81 3.19 4.80
N ARG A 58 4.31 2.45 5.80
CA ARG A 58 3.54 1.22 5.58
C ARG A 58 2.30 1.46 4.71
N SER A 59 1.55 2.54 4.94
CA SER A 59 0.33 2.85 4.22
C SER A 59 0.54 3.03 2.72
N ARG A 60 1.72 3.53 2.30
CA ARG A 60 2.08 3.66 0.87
C ARG A 60 2.14 2.30 0.17
N VAL A 61 2.56 1.27 0.89
CA VAL A 61 2.63 -0.11 0.38
C VAL A 61 1.27 -0.80 0.55
N GLU A 62 0.59 -0.63 1.68
CA GLU A 62 -0.74 -1.21 1.93
C GLU A 62 -1.78 -0.75 0.92
N HIS A 63 -1.69 0.49 0.45
CA HIS A 63 -2.57 1.01 -0.60
C HIS A 63 -2.47 0.19 -1.90
N VAL A 64 -1.27 -0.29 -2.26
CA VAL A 64 -1.07 -1.16 -3.42
C VAL A 64 -1.84 -2.47 -3.26
N PHE A 65 -1.72 -3.10 -2.09
CA PHE A 65 -2.41 -4.35 -1.79
C PHE A 65 -3.93 -4.16 -1.73
N ALA A 66 -4.40 -3.03 -1.20
CA ALA A 66 -5.82 -2.69 -1.19
C ALA A 66 -6.37 -2.53 -2.61
N ASP A 67 -5.66 -1.81 -3.49
CA ASP A 67 -6.04 -1.65 -4.89
C ASP A 67 -6.03 -2.99 -5.65
N GLN A 68 -5.00 -3.82 -5.44
CA GLN A 68 -4.96 -5.18 -6.01
C GLN A 68 -6.16 -6.00 -5.56
N LYS A 69 -6.47 -6.02 -4.27
CA LYS A 69 -7.60 -6.78 -3.72
C LYS A 69 -8.94 -6.28 -4.26
N LEU A 70 -9.14 -4.96 -4.34
CA LEU A 70 -10.38 -4.35 -4.83
C LEU A 70 -10.58 -4.59 -6.33
N GLN A 71 -9.54 -4.33 -7.14
CA GLN A 71 -9.66 -4.27 -8.60
C GLN A 71 -9.51 -5.64 -9.27
N THR A 72 -8.71 -6.54 -8.69
CA THR A 72 -8.55 -7.89 -9.25
C THR A 72 -9.42 -8.92 -8.53
N GLY A 73 -10.20 -8.50 -7.53
CA GLY A 73 -10.96 -9.40 -6.66
C GLY A 73 -10.07 -10.48 -6.06
N LEU A 74 -8.81 -10.11 -5.72
CA LEU A 74 -7.74 -11.08 -5.51
C LEU A 74 -8.10 -12.04 -4.37
N PHE A 75 -8.54 -13.21 -4.78
CA PHE A 75 -8.99 -14.24 -3.88
C PHE A 75 -8.35 -15.57 -4.27
N ILE A 76 -7.30 -15.93 -3.54
CA ILE A 76 -6.44 -17.07 -3.87
C ILE A 76 -6.89 -18.27 -3.04
N ARG A 77 -7.76 -19.10 -3.63
CA ARG A 77 -8.12 -20.45 -3.13
C ARG A 77 -7.69 -21.51 -4.15
N THR A 78 -6.41 -21.51 -4.54
CA THR A 78 -5.85 -22.48 -5.50
C THR A 78 -5.10 -23.58 -4.77
N VAL A 79 -5.21 -24.83 -5.26
CA VAL A 79 -4.64 -26.03 -4.61
C VAL A 79 -3.11 -26.16 -4.82
N GLY A 80 -2.46 -25.25 -5.56
CA GLY A 80 -1.02 -25.30 -5.82
C GLY A 80 -0.29 -23.97 -5.63
N ILE A 81 0.92 -24.02 -5.06
CA ILE A 81 1.80 -22.86 -4.84
C ILE A 81 2.15 -22.16 -6.15
N THR A 82 2.42 -22.92 -7.21
CA THR A 82 2.74 -22.36 -8.55
C THR A 82 1.57 -21.52 -9.08
N GLN A 83 0.33 -22.00 -8.94
CA GLN A 83 -0.87 -21.28 -9.38
C GLN A 83 -1.14 -20.04 -8.52
N ALA A 84 -0.98 -20.15 -7.20
CA ALA A 84 -1.08 -19.02 -6.28
C ALA A 84 -0.04 -17.94 -6.64
N THR A 85 1.20 -18.36 -6.89
CA THR A 85 2.31 -17.48 -7.28
C THR A 85 2.01 -16.77 -8.59
N MET A 86 1.52 -17.49 -9.60
CA MET A 86 1.17 -16.87 -10.88
C MET A 86 0.05 -15.83 -10.74
N ARG A 87 -0.99 -16.12 -9.95
CA ARG A 87 -2.06 -15.15 -9.65
C ARG A 87 -1.53 -13.88 -8.99
N ILE A 88 -0.65 -14.02 -8.00
CA ILE A 88 -0.02 -12.87 -7.32
C ILE A 88 0.82 -12.06 -8.31
N ARG A 89 1.63 -12.74 -9.13
CA ARG A 89 2.48 -12.08 -10.13
C ARG A 89 1.66 -11.29 -11.14
N LEU A 90 0.57 -11.87 -11.65
CA LEU A 90 -0.33 -11.20 -12.58
C LEU A 90 -1.00 -9.96 -11.94
N ALA A 91 -1.48 -10.07 -10.70
CA ALA A 91 -2.05 -8.93 -9.99
C ALA A 91 -1.04 -7.77 -9.84
N ASN A 92 0.24 -8.09 -9.59
CA ASN A 92 1.30 -7.10 -9.51
C ASN A 92 1.58 -6.42 -10.86
N ILE A 93 1.63 -7.19 -11.95
CA ILE A 93 1.81 -6.64 -13.31
C ILE A 93 0.64 -5.70 -13.65
N VAL A 94 -0.60 -6.14 -13.42
CA VAL A 94 -1.80 -5.34 -13.71
C VAL A 94 -1.79 -4.04 -12.91
N TYR A 95 -1.40 -4.08 -11.63
CA TYR A 95 -1.24 -2.87 -10.81
C TYR A 95 -0.20 -1.91 -11.41
N ASN A 96 0.99 -2.42 -11.77
CA ASN A 96 2.06 -1.59 -12.31
C ASN A 96 1.68 -0.95 -13.65
N MET A 97 1.00 -1.68 -14.54
CA MET A 97 0.51 -1.15 -15.82
C MET A 97 -0.53 -0.03 -15.61
N ARG A 98 -1.51 -0.24 -14.71
CA ARG A 98 -2.51 0.78 -14.37
C ARG A 98 -1.86 2.02 -13.76
N ARG A 99 -0.92 1.82 -12.83
CA ARG A 99 -0.16 2.91 -12.22
C ARG A 99 0.66 3.68 -13.25
N PHE A 100 1.28 3.01 -14.21
CA PHE A 100 2.02 3.65 -15.29
C PHE A 100 1.13 4.56 -16.14
N LEU A 101 -0.05 4.07 -16.55
CA LEU A 101 -1.02 4.86 -17.30
C LEU A 101 -1.52 6.08 -16.50
N PHE A 102 -1.80 5.89 -15.21
CA PHE A 102 -2.21 6.98 -14.31
C PHE A 102 -1.13 8.07 -14.20
N LEU A 103 0.13 7.68 -13.98
CA LEU A 103 1.25 8.61 -13.91
C LEU A 103 1.50 9.30 -15.26
N GLY A 104 1.36 8.58 -16.37
CA GLY A 104 1.43 9.15 -17.71
C GLY A 104 0.33 10.19 -17.95
N ARG A 105 -0.90 9.93 -17.50
CA ARG A 105 -2.01 10.88 -17.58
C ARG A 105 -1.74 12.15 -16.76
N ILE A 106 -1.23 12.01 -15.53
CA ILE A 106 -0.87 13.17 -14.70
C ILE A 106 0.27 13.98 -15.33
N ARG A 107 1.29 13.29 -15.86
CA ARG A 107 2.45 13.95 -16.46
C ARG A 107 2.09 14.71 -17.74
N ASN A 108 1.27 14.10 -18.60
CA ASN A 108 0.90 14.66 -19.89
C ASN A 108 -0.26 15.68 -19.81
N HIS A 109 -0.95 15.73 -18.68
CA HIS A 109 -2.02 16.69 -18.43
C HIS A 109 -1.93 17.17 -16.97
N PRO A 110 -1.00 18.10 -16.65
CA PRO A 110 -0.92 18.72 -15.33
C PRO A 110 -2.11 19.66 -15.16
N ALA A 111 -3.28 19.08 -14.90
CA ALA A 111 -4.42 19.73 -14.31
C ALA A 111 -4.74 21.18 -14.77
N THR A 112 -5.45 21.32 -15.89
CA THR A 112 -6.63 22.20 -15.91
C THR A 112 -7.72 21.49 -15.09
N ILE A 113 -7.55 21.46 -13.76
CA ILE A 113 -8.52 20.88 -12.81
C ILE A 113 -9.64 21.87 -12.46
N ASN A 114 -9.54 23.14 -12.89
CA ASN A 114 -10.54 24.18 -12.58
C ASN A 114 -11.47 24.54 -13.76
N GLN A 115 -11.94 23.58 -14.57
CA GLN A 115 -12.86 23.92 -15.67
C GLN A 115 -13.93 22.88 -16.03
N ARG A 116 -14.38 22.05 -15.07
CA ARG A 116 -15.58 21.21 -15.26
C ARG A 116 -16.53 21.21 -14.06
N LEU A 117 -16.52 22.29 -13.27
CA LEU A 117 -17.51 22.50 -12.18
C LEU A 117 -18.27 23.83 -12.33
N PHE A 118 -18.05 24.58 -13.41
CA PHE A 118 -18.70 25.87 -13.68
C PHE A 118 -19.28 25.97 -15.10
N ASP A 119 -19.60 24.85 -15.73
CA ASP A 119 -20.41 24.88 -16.95
C ASP A 119 -21.89 24.79 -16.53
N PRO A 120 -22.71 25.85 -16.69
CA PRO A 120 -24.13 25.75 -16.47
C PRO A 120 -24.71 24.74 -17.48
N PRO A 121 -25.64 23.84 -17.08
CA PRO A 121 -26.24 22.92 -18.03
C PRO A 121 -27.08 23.72 -19.03
N SER A 122 -26.60 23.85 -20.27
CA SER A 122 -27.45 24.27 -21.38
C SER A 122 -28.33 23.11 -21.81
N ASP A 123 -29.64 23.37 -21.80
CA ASP A 123 -30.70 22.57 -22.41
C ASP A 123 -30.85 21.10 -22.00
N ARG A 124 -31.59 20.89 -20.90
CA ARG A 124 -32.44 19.71 -20.77
C ARG A 124 -33.87 20.14 -20.45
N LYS A 125 -34.72 20.18 -21.48
CA LYS A 125 -36.15 20.50 -21.41
C LYS A 125 -36.85 19.56 -20.42
N TYR A 126 -37.45 20.12 -19.37
CA TYR A 126 -38.34 19.38 -18.46
C TYR A 126 -39.71 19.23 -19.14
N VAL A 127 -40.04 18.02 -19.57
CA VAL A 127 -41.42 17.64 -19.91
C VAL A 127 -42.13 17.31 -18.59
N ARG A 128 -43.11 18.14 -18.19
CA ARG A 128 -44.06 17.80 -17.12
C ARG A 128 -45.00 16.72 -17.65
N LYS A 129 -45.04 15.56 -16.99
CA LYS A 129 -46.15 14.62 -17.10
C LYS A 129 -47.24 15.07 -16.12
N THR A 130 -48.40 15.43 -16.65
CA THR A 130 -49.69 15.29 -15.97
C THR A 130 -50.30 13.97 -16.41
#